data_AF-A0A1A0MYU6-F1
#
_entry.id   AF-A0A1A0MYU6-F1
#
_cell.length_a   1.000
_cell.length_b   1.000
_cell.length_c   1.000
_cell.angle_alpha   90.00
_cell.angle_beta   90.00
_cell.angle_gamma   90.00
#
_symmetry.space_group_name_H-M   'P 1'
#
loop_
_entity.id
_entity.type
_entity.pdbx_description
1 polymer ?
#
loop_
_entity_poly.entity_id
_entity_poly.type
_entity_poly.pdbx_seq_one_letter_code
_entity_poly.pdbx_strand_id
1 'polypeptide(L)'
;MVALLIEHGPLSDDDIVQKLTAAGVADPESVLDEFGSAYDAPTGFLPDDRSVWLPALLASKVFTHRICADEITDDVLTVTPDLEPVAWSGRPNRGSPVDPLAPRVTHNRDDLIEAGRTTYDCDGNFGALVLPTGTLRGLGVSDR
;
A
#
# COMPACT_ATOMS: atom_id res chain seq x y z
N MET A 1 3.35 6.20 -18.03
CA MET A 1 3.65 4.96 -17.28
C MET A 1 2.42 4.28 -16.69
N VAL A 2 1.68 4.92 -15.79
CA VAL A 2 0.56 4.28 -15.05
C VAL A 2 -0.46 3.60 -15.97
N ALA A 3 -0.97 4.30 -16.99
CA ALA A 3 -1.94 3.74 -17.93
C ALA A 3 -1.44 2.46 -18.64
N LEU A 4 -0.14 2.42 -18.97
CA LEU A 4 0.50 1.31 -19.64
C LEU A 4 0.58 0.07 -18.73
N LEU A 5 0.90 0.25 -17.44
CA LEU A 5 0.90 -0.84 -16.44
C LEU A 5 -0.52 -1.29 -16.05
N ILE A 6 -1.51 -0.39 -16.11
CA ILE A 6 -2.92 -0.77 -15.93
C ILE A 6 -3.41 -1.62 -17.11
N GLU A 7 -3.05 -1.25 -18.34
CA GLU A 7 -3.51 -1.92 -19.55
C GLU A 7 -2.83 -3.28 -19.77
N HIS A 8 -1.52 -3.35 -19.55
CA HIS A 8 -0.73 -4.54 -19.88
C HIS A 8 -0.34 -5.37 -18.66
N GLY A 9 -0.59 -4.89 -17.45
CA GLY A 9 -0.15 -5.53 -16.22
C GLY A 9 1.36 -5.35 -15.95
N PRO A 10 1.98 -6.28 -15.20
CA PRO A 10 3.41 -6.25 -14.90
C PRO A 10 4.29 -6.32 -16.15
N LEU A 11 5.27 -5.44 -16.25
CA LEU A 11 6.20 -5.38 -17.39
C LEU A 11 7.64 -5.19 -16.92
N SER A 12 8.59 -5.72 -17.70
CA SER A 12 10.00 -5.38 -17.51
C SER A 12 10.28 -3.96 -17.99
N ASP A 13 11.41 -3.42 -17.57
CA ASP A 13 11.90 -2.11 -18.01
C ASP A 13 12.07 -2.06 -19.54
N ASP A 14 12.63 -3.12 -20.13
CA ASP A 14 12.77 -3.24 -21.60
C ASP A 14 11.42 -3.18 -22.32
N ASP A 15 10.40 -3.90 -21.83
CA ASP A 15 9.06 -3.90 -22.43
C ASP A 15 8.40 -2.53 -22.28
N ILE A 16 8.64 -1.84 -21.16
CA ILE A 16 8.15 -0.49 -20.91
C ILE A 16 8.78 0.49 -21.92
N VAL A 17 10.11 0.49 -22.05
CA VAL A 17 10.85 1.34 -22.99
C VAL A 17 10.37 1.09 -24.42
N GLN A 18 10.22 -0.17 -24.82
CA GLN A 18 9.73 -0.55 -26.14
C GLN A 18 8.31 -0.01 -26.40
N LYS A 19 7.39 -0.16 -25.44
CA LYS A 19 6.00 0.29 -25.57
C LYS A 19 5.87 1.81 -25.56
N LEU A 20 6.64 2.51 -24.72
CA LEU A 20 6.68 3.98 -24.70
C LEU A 20 7.25 4.52 -26.02
N THR A 21 8.30 3.89 -26.56
CA THR A 21 8.85 4.22 -27.88
C THR A 21 7.78 4.05 -28.97
N ALA A 22 7.08 2.91 -28.97
CA ALA A 22 6.01 2.63 -29.93
C ALA A 22 4.83 3.62 -29.81
N ALA A 23 4.59 4.18 -28.62
CA ALA A 23 3.62 5.23 -28.37
C ALA A 23 4.10 6.65 -28.74
N GLY A 24 5.34 6.80 -29.22
CA GLY A 24 5.91 8.07 -29.66
C GLY A 24 6.43 8.97 -28.53
N VAL A 25 6.71 8.40 -27.34
CA VAL A 25 7.34 9.13 -26.24
C VAL A 25 8.78 9.46 -26.61
N ALA A 26 9.16 10.73 -26.48
CA ALA A 26 10.45 11.24 -26.95
C ALA A 26 11.65 10.72 -26.14
N ASP A 27 11.48 10.52 -24.84
CA ASP A 27 12.52 10.01 -23.94
C ASP A 27 11.92 8.94 -22.98
N PRO A 28 11.77 7.70 -23.47
CA PRO A 28 11.21 6.60 -22.68
C PRO A 28 11.98 6.29 -21.39
N GLU A 29 13.32 6.38 -21.45
CA GLU A 29 14.22 6.06 -20.34
C GLU A 29 14.03 7.07 -19.21
N SER A 30 14.00 8.37 -19.52
CA SER A 30 13.75 9.39 -18.48
C SER A 30 12.38 9.25 -17.82
N VAL A 31 11.36 8.79 -18.55
CA VAL A 31 10.02 8.54 -17.98
C VAL A 31 10.02 7.33 -17.05
N LEU A 32 10.83 6.31 -17.37
CA LEU A 32 11.03 5.15 -16.51
C LEU A 32 11.79 5.51 -15.23
N ASP A 33 12.88 6.27 -15.34
CA ASP A 33 13.66 6.76 -14.19
C ASP A 33 12.82 7.65 -13.26
N GLU A 34 12.03 8.57 -13.82
CA GLU A 34 11.10 9.41 -13.05
C GLU A 34 10.08 8.55 -12.30
N PHE A 35 9.55 7.51 -12.95
CA PHE A 35 8.59 6.62 -12.33
C PHE A 35 9.20 5.76 -11.22
N GLY A 36 10.41 5.22 -11.43
CA GLY A 36 11.12 4.42 -10.43
C GLY A 36 11.57 5.23 -9.21
N SER A 37 11.80 6.54 -9.38
CA SER A 37 12.17 7.45 -8.29
C SER A 37 10.97 8.06 -7.55
N ALA A 38 9.74 7.81 -7.99
CA ALA A 38 8.53 8.32 -7.37
C ALA A 38 8.15 7.53 -6.10
N TYR A 39 8.81 7.85 -4.98
CA TYR A 39 8.61 7.21 -3.67
C TYR A 39 7.15 7.22 -3.14
N ASP A 40 6.34 8.17 -3.59
CA ASP A 40 4.94 8.32 -3.15
C ASP A 40 3.93 7.64 -4.10
N ALA A 41 4.39 7.01 -5.19
CA ALA A 41 3.51 6.29 -6.11
C ALA A 41 3.29 4.84 -5.61
N PRO A 42 2.08 4.28 -5.72
CA PRO A 42 1.78 2.90 -5.34
C PRO A 42 2.29 1.90 -6.41
N THR A 43 3.58 1.96 -6.65
CA THR A 43 4.35 1.14 -7.59
C THR A 43 5.11 0.08 -6.81
N GLY A 44 5.40 -1.05 -7.45
CA GLY A 44 6.20 -2.11 -6.83
C GLY A 44 6.98 -2.90 -7.87
N PHE A 45 7.84 -3.77 -7.38
CA PHE A 45 8.60 -4.72 -8.19
C PHE A 45 8.19 -6.14 -7.80
N LEU A 46 7.96 -6.98 -8.80
CA LEU A 46 7.87 -8.42 -8.58
C LEU A 46 9.27 -9.01 -8.37
N PRO A 47 9.40 -10.22 -7.81
CA PRO A 47 10.71 -10.87 -7.63
C PRO A 47 11.47 -11.15 -8.94
N ASP A 48 10.82 -11.00 -10.09
CA ASP A 48 11.41 -11.10 -11.43
C ASP A 48 11.67 -9.72 -12.07
N ASP A 49 11.81 -8.68 -11.24
CA ASP A 49 12.14 -7.30 -11.59
C ASP A 49 11.10 -6.59 -12.47
N ARG A 50 9.90 -7.16 -12.64
CA ARG A 50 8.82 -6.48 -13.34
C ARG A 50 8.21 -5.37 -12.51
N SER A 51 8.11 -4.19 -13.10
CA SER A 51 7.39 -3.03 -12.59
C SER A 51 5.88 -3.28 -12.59
N VAL A 52 5.20 -2.90 -11.51
CA VAL A 52 3.75 -3.04 -11.35
C VAL A 52 3.07 -1.78 -10.86
N TRP A 53 1.85 -1.56 -11.31
CA TRP A 53 0.90 -0.67 -10.64
C TRP A 53 0.10 -1.48 -9.61
N LEU A 54 0.43 -1.35 -8.32
CA LEU A 54 -0.14 -2.19 -7.27
C LEU A 54 -1.67 -2.09 -7.18
N PRO A 55 -2.32 -0.91 -7.31
CA PRO A 55 -3.79 -0.85 -7.26
C PRO A 55 -4.46 -1.70 -8.34
N ALA A 56 -3.90 -1.79 -9.55
CA ALA A 56 -4.44 -2.66 -10.60
C ALA A 56 -4.13 -4.14 -10.34
N LEU A 57 -2.92 -4.46 -9.86
CA LEU A 57 -2.53 -5.84 -9.55
C LEU A 57 -3.35 -6.44 -8.40
N LEU A 58 -3.61 -5.62 -7.38
CA LEU A 58 -4.32 -5.99 -6.16
C LEU A 58 -5.84 -5.87 -6.31
N ALA A 59 -6.33 -5.25 -7.39
CA ALA A 59 -7.76 -5.15 -7.66
C ALA A 59 -8.41 -6.55 -7.62
N SER A 60 -9.50 -6.66 -6.87
CA SER A 60 -10.25 -7.90 -6.67
C SER A 60 -9.46 -9.05 -6.00
N LYS A 61 -8.28 -8.79 -5.45
CA LYS A 61 -7.56 -9.77 -4.61
C LYS A 61 -8.11 -9.73 -3.19
N VAL A 62 -8.13 -10.89 -2.55
CA VAL A 62 -8.53 -11.05 -1.16
C VAL A 62 -7.29 -11.40 -0.35
N PHE A 63 -7.05 -10.61 0.69
CA PHE A 63 -6.00 -10.85 1.67
C PHE A 63 -6.64 -11.34 2.97
N THR A 64 -5.96 -12.26 3.64
CA THR A 64 -6.41 -12.82 4.91
C THR A 64 -5.37 -12.54 5.97
N HIS A 65 -5.78 -11.90 7.06
CA HIS A 65 -4.95 -11.62 8.20
C HIS A 65 -5.66 -12.12 9.47
N ARG A 66 -4.90 -12.75 10.37
CA ARG A 66 -5.45 -13.24 11.63
C ARG A 66 -5.35 -12.16 12.69
N ILE A 67 -6.51 -11.69 13.13
CA ILE A 67 -6.61 -10.58 14.07
C ILE A 67 -6.43 -11.06 15.52
N CYS A 68 -5.70 -10.29 16.34
CA CYS A 68 -5.53 -10.51 17.78
C CYS A 68 -6.37 -9.53 18.63
N ALA A 69 -6.40 -9.75 19.96
CA ALA A 69 -7.19 -8.93 20.88
C ALA A 69 -6.76 -7.45 20.90
N ASP A 70 -5.46 -7.18 20.81
CA ASP A 70 -4.93 -5.80 20.89
C ASP A 70 -5.28 -5.01 19.62
N GLU A 71 -5.24 -5.66 18.45
CA GLU A 71 -5.70 -5.11 17.18
C GLU A 71 -7.18 -4.73 17.20
N ILE A 72 -8.03 -5.58 17.77
CA ILE A 72 -9.45 -5.31 17.95
C ILE A 72 -9.67 -4.12 18.90
N THR A 73 -8.90 -4.07 19.98
CA THR A 73 -9.04 -3.04 21.01
C THR A 73 -8.70 -1.66 20.46
N ASP A 74 -7.66 -1.59 19.64
CA ASP A 74 -7.14 -0.34 19.11
C ASP A 74 -7.58 -0.06 17.66
N ASP A 75 -8.43 -0.87 17.02
CA ASP A 75 -8.79 -0.71 15.60
C ASP A 75 -7.54 -0.52 14.70
N VAL A 76 -6.55 -1.38 14.91
CA VAL A 76 -5.28 -1.43 14.16
C VAL A 76 -5.14 -2.82 13.55
N LEU A 77 -4.57 -2.92 12.35
CA LEU A 77 -4.15 -4.19 11.76
C LEU A 77 -2.64 -4.20 11.52
N THR A 78 -1.98 -5.27 11.93
CA THR A 78 -0.58 -5.54 11.60
C THR A 78 -0.47 -5.75 10.10
N VAL A 79 0.44 -5.00 9.48
CA VAL A 79 0.61 -5.04 8.03
C VAL A 79 1.43 -6.26 7.61
N THR A 80 2.55 -6.51 8.28
CA THR A 80 3.47 -7.57 7.87
C THR A 80 3.13 -8.90 8.53
N PRO A 81 3.10 -10.02 7.79
CA PRO A 81 3.37 -10.14 6.35
C PRO A 81 2.13 -10.03 5.45
N ASP A 82 0.93 -10.16 6.01
CA ASP A 82 -0.26 -10.50 5.23
C ASP A 82 -0.84 -9.35 4.40
N LEU A 83 -0.69 -8.10 4.86
CA LEU A 83 -1.30 -6.89 4.29
C LEU A 83 -0.27 -5.91 3.71
N GLU A 84 1.01 -6.27 3.69
CA GLU A 84 2.11 -5.45 3.17
C GLU A 84 1.87 -4.91 1.74
N PRO A 85 1.36 -5.72 0.79
CA PRO A 85 1.06 -5.21 -0.56
C PRO A 85 -0.03 -4.13 -0.56
N VAL A 86 -1.05 -4.28 0.28
CA VAL A 86 -2.17 -3.33 0.39
C VAL A 86 -1.70 -2.04 1.04
N ALA A 87 -0.87 -2.14 2.08
CA ALA A 87 -0.35 -0.99 2.79
C ALA A 87 0.48 -0.06 1.89
N TRP A 88 1.28 -0.63 0.98
CA TRP A 88 2.04 0.16 0.02
C TRP A 88 1.14 0.81 -1.05
N SER A 89 0.03 0.17 -1.43
CA SER A 89 -0.91 0.71 -2.41
C SER A 89 -1.70 1.94 -1.93
N GLY A 90 -1.80 2.12 -0.61
CA GLY A 90 -2.62 3.14 0.03
C GLY A 90 -1.88 4.38 0.50
N ARG A 91 -0.57 4.53 0.21
CA ARG A 91 0.15 5.76 0.59
C ARG A 91 -0.48 6.95 -0.14
N PRO A 92 -1.03 7.95 0.59
CA PRO A 92 -1.53 9.13 -0.07
C PRO A 92 -0.35 9.83 -0.74
N ASN A 93 -0.55 10.22 -1.99
CA ASN A 93 0.30 11.20 -2.66
C ASN A 93 0.43 12.39 -1.70
N ARG A 94 1.65 12.77 -1.27
CA ARG A 94 1.92 13.75 -0.19
C ARG A 94 1.20 15.11 -0.30
N GLY A 95 0.50 15.37 -1.41
CA GLY A 95 -0.30 16.58 -1.67
C GLY A 95 -1.82 16.44 -1.62
N SER A 96 -2.39 15.25 -1.33
CA SER A 96 -3.85 15.11 -1.20
C SER A 96 -4.31 15.46 0.23
N PRO A 97 -5.46 16.13 0.41
CA PRO A 97 -6.05 16.31 1.73
C PRO A 97 -6.19 14.95 2.41
N VAL A 98 -5.56 14.80 3.58
CA VAL A 98 -5.69 13.59 4.39
C VAL A 98 -7.11 13.58 4.95
N ASP A 99 -7.96 12.72 4.42
CA ASP A 99 -9.23 12.41 5.07
C ASP A 99 -8.91 11.76 6.42
N PRO A 100 -9.25 12.41 7.56
CA PRO A 100 -8.94 11.85 8.89
C PRO A 100 -9.70 10.55 9.16
N LEU A 101 -10.71 10.22 8.36
CA LEU A 101 -11.50 8.98 8.43
C LEU A 101 -11.00 7.92 7.45
N ALA A 102 -10.01 8.21 6.60
CA ALA A 102 -9.43 7.19 5.74
C ALA A 102 -8.47 6.30 6.55
N PRO A 103 -8.45 4.98 6.27
CA PRO A 103 -7.40 4.11 6.78
C PRO A 103 -6.01 4.65 6.41
N ARG A 104 -5.09 4.64 7.37
CA ARG A 104 -3.72 5.12 7.15
C ARG A 104 -2.70 4.09 7.61
N VAL A 105 -1.62 3.95 6.85
CA VAL A 105 -0.50 3.10 7.26
C VAL A 105 0.52 3.97 7.99
N THR A 106 0.90 3.56 9.19
CA THR A 106 2.01 4.15 9.92
C THR A 106 3.08 3.10 10.23
N HIS A 107 4.33 3.56 10.25
CA HIS A 107 5.47 2.79 10.72
C HIS A 107 6.11 3.45 11.95
N ASN A 108 5.38 4.40 12.56
CA ASN A 108 5.80 5.13 13.73
C ASN A 108 4.86 4.86 14.91
N ARG A 109 5.43 4.44 16.04
CA ARG A 109 4.67 4.18 17.27
C ARG A 109 4.04 5.45 17.83
N ASP A 110 4.69 6.60 17.68
CA ASP A 110 4.16 7.86 18.20
C ASP A 110 2.83 8.22 17.52
N ASP A 111 2.69 7.97 16.21
CA ASP A 111 1.44 8.20 15.47
C ASP A 111 0.27 7.36 16.01
N LEU A 112 0.56 6.17 16.53
CA LEU A 112 -0.44 5.33 17.20
C LEU A 112 -0.84 5.91 18.55
N ILE A 113 0.14 6.34 19.34
CA ILE A 113 -0.09 6.93 20.66
C ILE A 113 -0.90 8.22 20.52
N GLU A 114 -0.57 9.08 19.55
CA GLU A 114 -1.34 10.29 19.22
C GLU A 114 -2.77 9.97 18.78
N ALA A 115 -2.97 8.82 18.13
CA ALA A 115 -4.28 8.29 17.78
C ALA A 115 -5.00 7.57 18.94
N GLY A 116 -4.40 7.50 20.12
CA GLY A 116 -4.95 6.81 21.29
C GLY A 116 -4.92 5.28 21.20
N ARG A 117 -3.99 4.71 20.40
CA ARG A 117 -3.82 3.26 20.18
C ARG A 117 -2.64 2.74 21.00
N THR A 118 -2.87 2.60 22.30
CA THR A 118 -1.81 2.30 23.27
C THR A 118 -1.73 0.83 23.68
N THR A 119 -2.75 0.04 23.40
CA THR A 119 -2.85 -1.39 23.76
C THR A 119 -2.07 -2.25 22.77
N TYR A 120 -2.11 -1.89 21.49
CA TYR A 120 -1.41 -2.57 20.42
C TYR A 120 0.09 -2.58 20.69
N ASP A 121 0.68 -3.75 20.87
CA ASP A 121 2.11 -3.94 21.09
C ASP A 121 2.60 -5.09 20.21
N CYS A 122 3.23 -4.77 19.08
CA CYS A 122 3.73 -5.79 18.15
C CYS A 122 5.26 -5.81 18.14
N ASP A 123 5.82 -6.96 18.50
CA ASP A 123 7.26 -7.20 18.50
C ASP A 123 7.83 -7.23 17.07
N GLY A 124 8.66 -6.24 16.73
CA GLY A 124 9.84 -6.47 15.88
C GLY A 124 9.81 -6.07 14.40
N ASN A 125 8.67 -5.73 13.79
CA ASN A 125 8.64 -5.12 12.45
C ASN A 125 7.34 -4.33 12.22
N PHE A 126 7.36 -3.05 12.60
CA PHE A 126 6.15 -2.26 12.77
C PHE A 126 5.71 -1.58 11.46
N GLY A 127 4.69 -2.15 10.82
CA GLY A 127 3.78 -1.46 9.91
C GLY A 127 2.35 -1.71 10.40
N ALA A 128 1.59 -0.65 10.62
CA ALA A 128 0.25 -0.71 11.20
C ALA A 128 -0.74 0.05 10.32
N LEU A 129 -1.83 -0.60 9.93
CA LEU A 129 -2.98 0.04 9.30
C LEU A 129 -3.93 0.53 10.40
N VAL A 130 -4.00 1.84 10.58
CA VAL A 130 -4.90 2.50 11.53
C VAL A 130 -6.26 2.67 10.87
N LEU A 131 -7.29 2.10 11.49
CA LEU A 131 -8.67 2.21 11.04
C LEU A 131 -9.42 3.27 11.85
N PRO A 132 -10.54 3.79 11.32
CA PRO A 132 -11.48 4.56 12.12
C PRO A 132 -11.92 3.79 13.36
N THR A 133 -12.08 4.48 14.48
CA THR A 133 -12.50 3.85 15.74
C THR A 133 -13.85 3.16 15.59
N GLY A 134 -13.95 1.93 16.09
CA GLY A 134 -15.13 1.07 16.02
C GLY A 134 -15.26 0.28 14.73
N THR A 135 -14.31 0.36 13.78
CA THR A 135 -14.38 -0.35 12.50
C THR A 135 -14.46 -1.86 12.70
N LEU A 136 -13.55 -2.46 13.48
CA LEU A 136 -13.49 -3.91 13.64
C LEU A 136 -14.71 -4.44 14.40
N ARG A 137 -15.13 -3.73 15.44
CA ARG A 137 -16.38 -4.05 16.17
C ARG A 137 -17.61 -3.91 15.30
N GLY A 138 -17.68 -2.86 14.47
CA GLY A 138 -18.77 -2.63 13.52
C GLY A 138 -18.88 -3.72 12.45
N LEU A 139 -17.75 -4.33 12.08
CA LEU A 139 -17.68 -5.51 11.21
C LEU A 139 -18.00 -6.83 11.94
N GLY A 140 -18.28 -6.79 13.24
CA GLY A 140 -18.59 -7.99 14.04
C GLY A 140 -17.35 -8.82 14.40
N VAL A 141 -16.15 -8.27 14.27
CA VAL A 141 -14.92 -8.92 14.73
C VAL A 141 -14.90 -8.86 16.26
N SER A 142 -14.64 -10.00 16.89
CA SER A 142 -14.57 -10.13 18.36
C SER A 142 -13.48 -11.13 18.70
N ASP A 143 -12.80 -10.88 19.82
CA ASP A 143 -11.86 -11.86 20.37
C ASP A 143 -12.65 -13.09 20.82
N ARG A 144 -12.19 -14.28 20.40
CA ARG A 144 -12.95 -15.53 20.51
C ARG A 144 -12.56 -16.33 21.74
#